data_AF-A0A1H6E9T2-F1
#
_entry.id   AF-A0A1H6E9T2-F1
#
_cell.length_a   1.000
_cell.length_b   1.000
_cell.length_c   1.000
_cell.angle_alpha   90.00
_cell.angle_beta   90.00
_cell.angle_gamma   90.00
#
_symmetry.space_group_name_H-M   'P 1'
#
loop_
_entity.id
_entity.type
_entity.pdbx_description
1 polymer ?
#
loop_
_entity_poly.entity_id
_entity_poly.type
_entity_poly.pdbx_seq_one_letter_code
_entity_poly.pdbx_strand_id
1 'polypeptide(L)'
;MAWVETFTGQPVNGHAPISTAIHIAGRGLQHSCVPVETYNPHFGCHVELIRFFDDALITVYREKHLTVVSRLEIGTTEQTLLAVTGPTATVDDLLLSPDHEHSCIRVLRLPDLHPCLPLPVAPAEGPDRVQLRSAPEGASAHWREGRSWPLRLPTRDQRGFPDRRDLWERLRAELVGPDLPTDGPSIMIGAVTPFLDHPFVSTVTGRASWQDPAAPPPDETSRLYHELPDVPERCDAPWWFPAGYYHYLRTDQEHGGAGRPDEASRWLDWLERLATEHPDQRPGGWEPQWELAEGATHLALTAIRLHAGLLAEVCRDGRLPDLPWAETHVAETPWRYPKGFRRAWSRLPRRFRPGSFRQRPQRAADC
;
A
#
# COMPACT_ATOMS: atom_id res chain seq x y z
N MET A 1 17.67 1.17 28.63
CA MET A 1 18.50 1.35 27.42
C MET A 1 18.28 0.17 26.50
N ALA A 2 18.34 0.40 25.19
CA ALA A 2 18.38 -0.65 24.20
C ALA A 2 19.54 -0.37 23.24
N TRP A 3 20.18 -1.43 22.76
CA TRP A 3 21.22 -1.35 21.74
C TRP A 3 21.14 -2.57 20.83
N VAL A 4 21.79 -2.48 19.67
CA VAL A 4 21.91 -3.59 18.74
C VAL A 4 23.36 -4.04 18.71
N GLU A 5 23.57 -5.34 18.76
CA GLU A 5 24.87 -5.97 18.62
C GLU A 5 24.84 -6.92 17.42
N THR A 6 25.90 -6.86 16.62
CA THR A 6 26.07 -7.71 15.44
C THR A 6 27.28 -8.60 15.67
N PHE A 7 27.09 -9.90 15.49
CA PHE A 7 28.09 -10.94 15.68
C PHE A 7 28.41 -11.58 14.35
N THR A 8 29.71 -11.71 14.04
CA THR A 8 30.17 -12.45 12.88
C THR A 8 30.64 -13.83 13.32
N GLY A 9 30.01 -14.88 12.80
CA GLY A 9 30.38 -16.26 13.04
C GLY A 9 31.58 -16.72 12.20
N GLN A 10 32.01 -17.96 12.42
CA GLN A 10 33.07 -18.57 11.64
C GLN A 10 32.64 -18.75 10.17
N PRO A 11 33.51 -18.46 9.19
CA PRO A 11 33.17 -18.66 7.78
C PRO A 11 32.82 -20.11 7.46
N VAL A 12 31.71 -20.32 6.76
CA VAL A 12 31.28 -21.61 6.19
C VAL A 12 31.12 -21.43 4.69
N ASN A 13 31.80 -22.26 3.88
CA ASN A 13 31.77 -22.18 2.42
C ASN A 13 32.11 -20.77 1.85
N GLY A 14 33.04 -20.05 2.50
CA GLY A 14 33.47 -18.72 2.06
C GLY A 14 32.56 -17.56 2.49
N HIS A 15 31.50 -17.83 3.27
CA HIS A 15 30.61 -16.81 3.81
C HIS A 15 30.62 -16.84 5.34
N ALA A 16 30.80 -15.69 5.98
CA ALA A 16 30.64 -15.57 7.43
C ALA A 16 29.18 -15.27 7.75
N PRO A 17 28.50 -16.08 8.59
CA PRO A 17 27.16 -15.74 9.05
C PRO A 17 27.25 -14.52 9.99
N ILE A 18 26.22 -13.71 9.96
CA ILE A 18 26.03 -12.47 10.69
C ILE A 18 24.73 -12.65 11.48
N SER A 19 24.86 -12.70 12.79
CA SER A 19 23.72 -12.69 13.71
C SER A 19 23.57 -11.28 14.25
N THR A 20 22.34 -10.79 14.37
CA THR A 20 22.08 -9.50 15.02
C THR A 20 21.14 -9.71 16.19
N ALA A 21 21.39 -9.03 17.31
CA ALA A 21 20.52 -9.08 18.47
C ALA A 21 20.25 -7.68 19.02
N ILE A 22 19.03 -7.48 19.51
CA ILE A 22 18.58 -6.32 20.26
C ILE A 22 18.72 -6.65 21.74
N HIS A 23 19.51 -5.85 22.44
CA HIS A 23 19.65 -5.97 23.89
C HIS A 23 18.82 -4.88 24.57
N ILE A 24 18.18 -5.24 25.67
CA ILE A 24 17.39 -4.35 26.52
C ILE A 24 17.86 -4.53 27.95
N ALA A 25 18.28 -3.44 28.58
CA ALA A 25 18.66 -3.44 30.00
C ALA A 25 18.23 -2.13 30.66
N GLY A 26 17.91 -2.16 31.95
CA GLY A 26 17.50 -0.95 32.66
C GLY A 26 17.13 -1.21 34.11
N ARG A 27 16.86 -0.13 34.85
CA ARG A 27 16.51 -0.23 36.27
C ARG A 27 15.19 -1.00 36.43
N GLY A 28 15.26 -2.17 37.05
CA GLY A 28 14.09 -3.03 37.28
C GLY A 28 13.73 -3.95 36.11
N LEU A 29 14.47 -3.90 34.99
CA LEU A 29 14.32 -4.85 33.89
C LEU A 29 15.46 -5.86 33.92
N GLN A 30 15.14 -7.15 33.84
CA GLN A 30 16.14 -8.17 33.57
C GLN A 30 16.77 -7.88 32.19
N HIS A 31 18.08 -8.09 32.06
CA HIS A 31 18.73 -7.99 30.76
C HIS A 31 18.11 -9.02 29.82
N SER A 32 17.53 -8.53 28.73
CA SER A 32 17.01 -9.35 27.64
C SER A 32 17.89 -9.14 26.42
N CYS A 33 18.18 -10.23 25.72
CA CYS A 33 18.79 -10.24 24.40
C CYS A 33 17.73 -10.85 23.48
N VAL A 34 17.45 -10.26 22.32
CA VAL A 34 16.44 -10.73 21.36
C VAL A 34 17.03 -10.77 19.96
N PRO A 35 17.07 -11.92 19.25
CA PRO A 35 17.60 -11.95 17.89
C PRO A 35 16.74 -11.06 17.00
N VAL A 36 17.40 -10.43 16.04
CA VAL A 36 16.73 -9.81 14.91
C VAL A 36 16.52 -10.90 13.88
N GLU A 37 15.26 -11.21 13.58
CA GLU A 37 14.91 -12.14 12.52
C GLU A 37 15.44 -11.64 11.18
N THR A 38 16.25 -12.47 10.52
CA THR A 38 16.92 -12.19 9.25
C THR A 38 16.67 -13.36 8.30
N TYR A 39 16.27 -13.06 7.06
CA TYR A 39 16.06 -14.11 6.06
C TYR A 39 17.38 -14.54 5.38
N ASN A 40 18.43 -13.75 5.51
CA ASN A 40 19.74 -14.01 4.96
C ASN A 40 20.84 -13.66 5.97
N PRO A 41 21.36 -14.67 6.67
CA PRO A 41 22.38 -14.45 7.69
C PRO A 41 23.72 -13.99 7.09
N HIS A 42 23.89 -13.83 5.78
CA HIS A 42 25.17 -13.40 5.20
C HIS A 42 25.27 -11.89 4.95
N PHE A 43 24.16 -11.15 4.97
CA PHE A 43 24.16 -9.70 4.74
C PHE A 43 24.07 -8.88 6.02
N GLY A 44 23.62 -9.49 7.13
CA GLY A 44 23.27 -8.78 8.34
C GLY A 44 22.07 -7.85 8.12
N CYS A 45 21.79 -7.00 9.10
CA CYS A 45 20.75 -5.99 8.99
C CYS A 45 21.28 -4.59 9.34
N HIS A 46 20.69 -3.57 8.73
CA HIS A 46 20.96 -2.17 9.05
C HIS A 46 19.80 -1.63 9.89
N VAL A 47 20.02 -1.41 11.18
CA VAL A 47 18.98 -0.88 12.08
C VAL A 47 18.89 0.64 11.93
N GLU A 48 17.75 1.11 11.47
CA GLU A 48 17.46 2.53 11.20
C GLU A 48 16.80 3.23 12.40
N LEU A 49 16.01 2.50 13.20
CA LEU A 49 15.35 3.02 14.40
C LEU A 49 15.42 2.01 15.54
N ILE A 50 15.66 2.51 16.76
CA ILE A 50 15.40 1.82 18.03
C ILE A 50 14.70 2.83 18.95
N ARG A 51 13.47 2.56 19.37
CA ARG A 51 12.70 3.51 20.19
C ARG A 51 11.77 2.81 21.18
N PHE A 52 11.82 3.26 22.43
CA PHE A 52 10.89 2.85 23.48
C PHE A 52 9.55 3.58 23.37
N PHE A 53 8.47 2.85 23.58
CA PHE A 53 7.09 3.32 23.71
C PHE A 53 6.47 2.60 24.89
N ASP A 54 6.34 3.23 26.06
CA ASP A 54 5.74 2.66 27.27
C ASP A 54 6.11 1.17 27.52
N ASP A 55 5.28 0.24 27.04
CA ASP A 55 5.38 -1.23 27.17
C ASP A 55 6.09 -1.95 26.01
N ALA A 56 6.57 -1.24 24.99
CA ALA A 56 7.10 -1.79 23.76
C ALA A 56 8.42 -1.13 23.32
N LEU A 57 9.26 -1.91 22.63
CA LEU A 57 10.40 -1.43 21.87
C LEU A 57 10.11 -1.61 20.38
N ILE A 58 10.17 -0.52 19.62
CA ILE A 58 10.10 -0.55 18.17
C ILE A 58 11.52 -0.52 17.60
N THR A 59 11.79 -1.49 16.72
CA THR A 59 12.98 -1.49 15.88
C THR A 59 12.57 -1.48 14.41
N VAL A 60 13.19 -0.61 13.62
CA VAL A 60 13.05 -0.62 12.15
C VAL A 60 14.40 -0.96 11.59
N TYR A 61 14.49 -2.02 10.81
CA TYR A 61 15.74 -2.48 10.23
C TYR A 61 15.55 -2.89 8.78
N ARG A 62 16.62 -2.73 8.01
CA ARG A 62 16.63 -3.04 6.58
C ARG A 62 17.54 -4.23 6.30
N GLU A 63 17.03 -5.15 5.51
CA GLU A 63 17.72 -6.33 5.04
C GLU A 63 17.65 -6.40 3.51
N LYS A 64 18.73 -5.95 2.86
CA LYS A 64 18.88 -5.87 1.39
C LYS A 64 17.71 -5.08 0.73
N HIS A 65 16.64 -5.76 0.33
CA HIS A 65 15.48 -5.17 -0.36
C HIS A 65 14.24 -5.03 0.52
N LEU A 66 14.28 -5.50 1.77
CA LEU A 66 13.15 -5.51 2.69
C LEU A 66 13.41 -4.60 3.89
N THR A 67 12.42 -3.80 4.27
CA THR A 67 12.42 -3.11 5.57
C THR A 67 11.48 -3.87 6.49
N VAL A 68 11.88 -4.09 7.74
CA VAL A 68 11.08 -4.80 8.74
C VAL A 68 10.90 -3.89 9.95
N VAL A 69 9.67 -3.81 10.42
CA VAL A 69 9.27 -3.15 11.66
C VAL A 69 8.99 -4.23 12.67
N SER A 70 9.75 -4.22 13.75
CA SER A 70 9.63 -5.14 14.86
C SER A 70 9.08 -4.40 16.08
N ARG A 71 7.94 -4.86 16.59
CA ARG A 71 7.43 -4.49 17.92
C ARG A 71 7.77 -5.60 18.90
N LEU A 72 8.62 -5.31 19.87
CA LEU A 72 8.97 -6.21 20.97
C LEU A 72 8.29 -5.73 22.25
N GLU A 73 7.50 -6.60 22.88
CA GLU A 73 6.83 -6.27 24.16
C GLU A 73 7.80 -6.42 25.34
N ILE A 74 8.00 -5.33 26.09
CA ILE A 74 9.01 -5.22 27.15
C ILE A 74 8.63 -6.12 28.31
N GLY A 75 9.62 -6.88 28.81
CA GLY A 75 9.41 -7.85 29.89
C GLY A 75 8.89 -9.21 29.38
N THR A 76 8.63 -9.33 28.09
CA THR A 76 8.31 -10.58 27.41
C THR A 76 9.35 -10.88 26.33
N THR A 77 9.19 -12.02 25.66
CA THR A 77 9.91 -12.35 24.44
C THR A 77 9.03 -12.27 23.19
N GLU A 78 7.84 -11.68 23.30
CA GLU A 78 6.88 -11.64 22.20
C GLU A 78 7.24 -10.52 21.22
N GLN A 79 7.36 -10.90 19.95
CA GLN A 79 7.73 -10.01 18.86
C GLN A 79 6.65 -10.06 17.78
N THR A 80 6.25 -8.88 17.30
CA THR A 80 5.42 -8.74 16.11
C THR A 80 6.27 -8.15 15.00
N LEU A 81 6.30 -8.82 13.85
CA LEU A 81 7.06 -8.40 12.69
C LEU A 81 6.12 -7.94 11.58
N LEU A 82 6.46 -6.80 10.99
CA LEU A 82 5.78 -6.24 9.83
C LEU A 82 6.80 -5.89 8.75
N ALA A 83 6.71 -6.60 7.63
CA ALA A 83 7.44 -6.27 6.42
C ALA A 83 6.85 -5.01 5.77
N VAL A 84 7.72 -4.07 5.43
CA VAL A 84 7.42 -2.82 4.74
C VAL A 84 8.31 -2.70 3.52
N THR A 85 7.72 -2.30 2.40
CA THR A 85 8.44 -2.11 1.14
C THR A 85 9.05 -0.71 1.07
N GLY A 86 10.28 -0.63 0.56
CA GLY A 86 10.92 0.65 0.26
C GLY A 86 11.59 1.35 1.46
N PRO A 87 12.12 2.56 1.24
CA PRO A 87 12.72 3.38 2.29
C PRO A 87 11.65 3.86 3.27
N THR A 88 12.01 3.99 4.55
CA THR A 88 11.08 4.48 5.57
C THR A 88 11.53 5.81 6.18
N ALA A 89 10.58 6.57 6.71
CA ALA A 89 10.86 7.72 7.56
C ALA A 89 9.96 7.69 8.79
N THR A 90 10.43 8.27 9.89
CA THR A 90 9.69 8.32 11.15
C THR A 90 9.46 9.76 11.55
N VAL A 91 8.21 10.11 11.86
CA VAL A 91 7.83 11.43 12.38
C VAL A 91 6.88 11.22 13.54
N ASP A 92 7.25 11.74 14.70
CA ASP A 92 6.59 11.44 15.97
C ASP A 92 6.45 9.93 16.19
N ASP A 93 5.23 9.43 16.26
CA ASP A 93 4.81 8.05 16.42
C ASP A 93 4.22 7.48 15.12
N LEU A 94 4.60 8.04 13.96
CA LEU A 94 4.23 7.55 12.64
C LEU A 94 5.45 7.02 11.90
N LEU A 95 5.28 5.86 11.27
CA LEU A 95 6.19 5.31 10.27
C LEU A 95 5.57 5.51 8.88
N LEU A 96 6.35 6.12 7.99
CA LEU A 96 5.97 6.42 6.62
C LEU A 96 6.77 5.54 5.67
N SER A 97 6.11 4.99 4.65
CA SER A 97 6.77 4.19 3.62
C SER A 97 6.09 4.36 2.27
N PRO A 98 6.81 4.58 1.16
CA PRO A 98 6.22 4.63 -0.17
C PRO A 98 5.61 3.28 -0.56
N ASP A 99 4.48 3.32 -1.26
CA ASP A 99 3.81 2.16 -1.85
C ASP A 99 3.59 2.39 -3.34
N HIS A 100 4.37 1.65 -4.13
CA HIS A 100 4.46 1.75 -5.58
C HIS A 100 3.29 1.17 -6.32
N GLU A 101 2.64 0.18 -5.74
CA GLU A 101 1.50 -0.47 -6.34
C GLU A 101 0.27 0.43 -6.23
N HIS A 102 0.17 1.19 -5.13
CA HIS A 102 -0.99 2.03 -4.82
C HIS A 102 -0.78 3.53 -5.07
N SER A 103 0.39 3.94 -5.57
CA SER A 103 0.77 5.35 -5.76
C SER A 103 0.49 6.18 -4.50
N CYS A 104 0.99 5.74 -3.36
CA CYS A 104 0.75 6.42 -2.08
C CYS A 104 1.93 6.34 -1.13
N ILE A 105 1.85 7.06 -0.02
CA ILE A 105 2.71 6.88 1.15
C ILE A 105 1.84 6.21 2.22
N ARG A 106 2.19 4.99 2.57
CA ARG A 106 1.60 4.27 3.69
C ARG A 106 2.01 4.93 5.00
N VAL A 107 1.06 4.95 5.94
CA VAL A 107 1.23 5.54 7.26
C VAL A 107 0.86 4.48 8.29
N LEU A 108 1.79 4.18 9.20
CA LEU A 108 1.60 3.23 10.29
C LEU A 108 1.81 3.96 11.62
N ARG A 109 0.92 3.73 12.58
CA ARG A 109 1.07 4.22 13.96
C ARG A 109 2.00 3.30 14.74
N LEU A 110 2.83 3.90 15.57
CA LEU A 110 3.70 3.23 16.54
C LEU A 110 3.14 3.45 17.96
N PRO A 111 3.28 2.48 18.87
CA PRO A 111 3.96 1.19 18.69
C PRO A 111 3.07 0.06 18.14
N ASP A 112 1.76 0.27 18.01
CA ASP A 112 0.80 -0.80 17.73
C ASP A 112 0.79 -1.30 16.26
N LEU A 113 1.56 -0.65 15.40
CA LEU A 113 1.65 -0.95 13.96
C LEU A 113 0.30 -0.82 13.25
N HIS A 114 -0.61 -0.02 13.81
CA HIS A 114 -1.93 0.15 13.25
C HIS A 114 -1.88 1.04 12.01
N PRO A 115 -2.46 0.61 10.87
CA PRO A 115 -2.48 1.43 9.67
C PRO A 115 -3.33 2.69 9.87
N CYS A 116 -2.93 3.75 9.17
CA CYS A 116 -3.67 4.99 9.04
C CYS A 116 -4.00 5.23 7.57
N LEU A 117 -4.86 6.21 7.30
CA LEU A 117 -5.16 6.63 5.93
C LEU A 117 -3.87 7.00 5.17
N PRO A 118 -3.61 6.36 4.02
CA PRO A 118 -2.43 6.66 3.22
C PRO A 118 -2.51 8.05 2.58
N LEU A 119 -1.35 8.63 2.29
CA LEU A 119 -1.25 9.92 1.59
C LEU A 119 -1.11 9.64 0.09
N PRO A 120 -2.00 10.16 -0.77
CA PRO A 120 -1.92 9.91 -2.20
C PRO A 120 -0.70 10.61 -2.81
N VAL A 121 -0.05 9.94 -3.76
CA VAL A 121 1.07 10.45 -4.56
C VAL A 121 0.66 10.37 -6.03
N ALA A 122 1.09 11.33 -6.85
CA ALA A 122 0.77 11.30 -8.27
C ALA A 122 1.40 10.07 -8.96
N PRO A 123 0.66 9.30 -9.78
CA PRO A 123 1.19 8.12 -10.46
C PRO A 123 2.42 8.41 -11.33
N ALA A 124 2.41 9.56 -12.04
CA ALA A 124 3.49 9.96 -12.95
C ALA A 124 4.82 10.22 -12.23
N GLU A 125 4.78 10.52 -10.94
CA GLU A 125 5.97 10.78 -10.16
C GLU A 125 6.62 9.50 -9.65
N GLY A 126 5.83 8.43 -9.48
CA GLY A 126 6.30 7.12 -9.06
C GLY A 126 6.96 7.13 -7.67
N PRO A 127 6.47 6.38 -6.69
CA PRO A 127 7.09 6.36 -5.35
C PRO A 127 8.54 5.83 -5.33
N ASP A 128 9.05 5.19 -6.40
CA ASP A 128 10.49 4.83 -6.54
C ASP A 128 11.40 6.06 -6.62
N ARG A 129 10.79 7.19 -6.94
CA ARG A 129 11.44 8.48 -6.97
C ARG A 129 11.31 9.21 -5.64
N VAL A 130 10.48 8.74 -4.71
CA VAL A 130 10.22 9.39 -3.42
C VAL A 130 11.18 8.86 -2.35
N GLN A 131 12.02 9.75 -1.85
CA GLN A 131 12.78 9.59 -0.61
C GLN A 131 12.07 10.34 0.50
N LEU A 132 11.69 9.64 1.56
CA LEU A 132 11.10 10.27 2.74
C LEU A 132 12.22 10.76 3.66
N ARG A 133 12.05 11.95 4.24
CA ARG A 133 12.97 12.51 5.23
C ARG A 133 12.18 13.15 6.36
N SER A 134 12.71 13.03 7.57
CA SER A 134 12.23 13.79 8.72
C SER A 134 12.84 15.19 8.68
N ALA A 135 12.02 16.20 8.94
CA ALA A 135 12.39 17.61 9.04
C ALA A 135 11.93 18.17 10.40
N PRO A 136 12.52 19.28 10.88
CA PRO A 136 12.12 19.88 12.17
C PRO A 136 10.63 20.25 12.26
N GLU A 137 10.01 20.55 11.12
CA GLU A 137 8.61 20.97 11.01
C GLU A 137 7.65 19.81 10.62
N GLY A 138 8.15 18.57 10.51
CA GLY A 138 7.34 17.42 10.11
C GLY A 138 8.06 16.47 9.14
N ALA A 139 7.30 15.76 8.30
CA ALA A 139 7.89 14.94 7.23
C ALA A 139 8.01 15.74 5.93
N SER A 140 9.02 15.44 5.12
CA SER A 140 9.09 15.85 3.72
C SER A 140 9.30 14.63 2.82
N ALA A 141 8.67 14.69 1.66
CA ALA A 141 8.99 13.80 0.56
C ALA A 141 9.96 14.53 -0.39
N HIS A 142 10.95 13.80 -0.90
CA HIS A 142 11.96 14.29 -1.83
C HIS A 142 11.95 13.42 -3.08
N TRP A 143 11.79 14.03 -4.24
CA TRP A 143 11.84 13.35 -5.51
C TRP A 143 13.28 13.33 -6.05
N ARG A 144 13.65 12.29 -6.79
CA ARG A 144 14.96 12.19 -7.47
C ARG A 144 15.30 13.40 -8.34
N GLU A 145 14.30 14.12 -8.82
CA GLU A 145 14.44 15.34 -9.62
C GLU A 145 14.77 16.59 -8.78
N GLY A 146 15.10 16.41 -7.49
CA GLY A 146 15.47 17.50 -6.57
C GLY A 146 14.28 18.29 -6.03
N ARG A 147 13.06 17.94 -6.42
CA ARG A 147 11.83 18.53 -5.85
C ARG A 147 11.62 17.99 -4.45
N SER A 148 11.15 18.85 -3.55
CA SER A 148 10.77 18.46 -2.19
C SER A 148 9.42 19.06 -1.86
N TRP A 149 8.56 18.28 -1.22
CA TRP A 149 7.27 18.73 -0.72
C TRP A 149 7.10 18.38 0.75
N PRO A 150 6.62 19.34 1.56
CA PRO A 150 6.25 19.05 2.94
C PRO A 150 5.03 18.11 2.93
N LEU A 151 5.13 17.03 3.69
CA LEU A 151 4.00 16.14 3.95
C LEU A 151 3.31 16.62 5.21
N ARG A 152 2.06 17.07 5.06
CA ARG A 152 1.22 17.35 6.23
C ARG A 152 0.65 16.04 6.75
N LEU A 153 0.97 15.71 7.99
CA LEU A 153 0.60 14.45 8.63
C LEU A 153 -0.62 14.65 9.54
N PRO A 154 -1.45 13.61 9.76
CA PRO A 154 -2.58 13.71 10.67
C PRO A 154 -2.10 13.87 12.11
N THR A 155 -2.76 14.77 12.84
CA THR A 155 -2.68 14.83 14.30
C THR A 155 -3.19 13.53 14.92
N ARG A 156 -2.93 13.32 16.21
CA ARG A 156 -3.34 12.07 16.89
C ARG A 156 -4.83 11.76 16.75
N ASP A 157 -5.69 12.76 16.83
CA ASP A 157 -7.15 12.60 16.77
C ASP A 157 -7.67 12.40 15.33
N GLN A 158 -6.84 12.70 14.33
CA GLN A 158 -7.14 12.51 12.91
C GLN A 158 -6.67 11.15 12.37
N ARG A 159 -6.07 10.30 13.21
CA ARG A 159 -5.54 9.00 12.80
C ARG A 159 -6.60 7.91 12.91
N GLY A 160 -6.53 6.97 11.98
CA GLY A 160 -7.46 5.84 11.89
C GLY A 160 -8.24 5.88 10.58
N PHE A 161 -9.39 5.20 10.58
CA PHE A 161 -10.27 5.11 9.43
C PHE A 161 -11.69 5.53 9.85
N PRO A 162 -12.39 6.37 9.08
CA PRO A 162 -13.78 6.69 9.35
C PRO A 162 -14.67 5.48 9.10
N ASP A 163 -15.95 5.57 9.51
CA ASP A 163 -16.94 4.60 9.07
C ASP A 163 -17.02 4.58 7.54
N ARG A 164 -16.91 3.38 6.98
CA ARG A 164 -16.82 3.18 5.55
C ARG A 164 -18.08 3.60 4.80
N ARG A 165 -19.26 3.35 5.38
CA ARG A 165 -20.53 3.72 4.75
C ARG A 165 -20.63 5.24 4.68
N ASP A 166 -20.31 5.92 5.77
CA ASP A 166 -20.32 7.38 5.83
C ASP A 166 -19.33 7.98 4.83
N LEU A 167 -18.11 7.44 4.75
CA LEU A 167 -17.11 7.85 3.76
C LEU A 167 -17.61 7.66 2.32
N TRP A 168 -18.22 6.52 2.01
CA TRP A 168 -18.79 6.28 0.67
C TRP A 168 -19.98 7.18 0.34
N GLU A 169 -20.76 7.61 1.33
CA GLU A 169 -21.85 8.56 1.13
C GLU A 169 -21.29 9.96 0.84
N ARG A 170 -20.28 10.41 1.60
CA ARG A 170 -19.55 11.66 1.35
C ARG A 170 -18.89 11.68 -0.02
N LEU A 171 -18.11 10.65 -0.36
CA LEU A 171 -17.48 10.54 -1.68
C LEU A 171 -18.50 10.53 -2.82
N ARG A 172 -19.66 9.89 -2.63
CA ARG A 172 -20.73 9.94 -3.64
C ARG A 172 -21.24 11.35 -3.84
N ALA A 173 -21.46 12.11 -2.76
CA ALA A 173 -21.91 13.50 -2.83
C ALA A 173 -20.91 14.40 -3.57
N GLU A 174 -19.62 14.23 -3.28
CA GLU A 174 -18.52 15.00 -3.89
C GLU A 174 -18.27 14.65 -5.37
N LEU A 175 -18.58 13.41 -5.77
CA LEU A 175 -18.44 12.95 -7.16
C LEU A 175 -19.66 13.28 -8.04
N VAL A 176 -20.73 13.86 -7.49
CA VAL A 176 -21.89 14.29 -8.26
C VAL A 176 -21.48 15.42 -9.22
N GLY A 177 -21.99 15.37 -10.44
CA GLY A 177 -21.80 16.41 -11.44
C GLY A 177 -22.76 16.25 -12.61
N PRO A 178 -22.73 17.17 -13.58
CA PRO A 178 -23.45 17.00 -14.84
C PRO A 178 -23.00 15.71 -15.53
N ASP A 179 -23.93 15.09 -16.27
CA ASP A 179 -23.67 13.92 -17.11
C ASP A 179 -23.09 12.69 -16.38
N LEU A 180 -23.39 12.58 -15.08
CA LEU A 180 -22.92 11.50 -14.21
C LEU A 180 -23.28 10.10 -14.77
N PRO A 181 -22.29 9.22 -15.01
CA PRO A 181 -22.58 7.85 -15.39
C PRO A 181 -23.33 7.09 -14.27
N THR A 182 -24.30 6.24 -14.63
CA THR A 182 -25.21 5.53 -13.70
C THR A 182 -24.49 4.80 -12.56
N ASP A 183 -23.30 4.25 -12.83
CA ASP A 183 -22.47 3.52 -11.87
C ASP A 183 -21.13 4.22 -11.57
N GLY A 184 -20.87 5.39 -12.16
CA GLY A 184 -19.61 6.14 -12.13
C GLY A 184 -19.00 6.30 -10.74
N PRO A 185 -19.65 7.05 -9.83
CA PRO A 185 -19.12 7.25 -8.49
C PRO A 185 -18.89 5.94 -7.73
N SER A 186 -19.81 4.99 -7.83
CA SER A 186 -19.67 3.71 -7.12
C SER A 186 -18.49 2.89 -7.63
N ILE A 187 -18.25 2.90 -8.94
CA ILE A 187 -17.10 2.24 -9.56
C ILE A 187 -15.78 2.88 -9.11
N MET A 188 -15.70 4.21 -9.12
CA MET A 188 -14.48 4.94 -8.70
C MET A 188 -14.21 4.80 -7.19
N ILE A 189 -15.25 4.87 -6.36
CA ILE A 189 -15.13 4.60 -4.91
C ILE A 189 -14.64 3.17 -4.67
N GLY A 190 -15.16 2.20 -5.43
CA GLY A 190 -14.69 0.83 -5.33
C GLY A 190 -13.24 0.66 -5.79
N ALA A 191 -12.81 1.37 -6.83
CA ALA A 191 -11.42 1.34 -7.29
C ALA A 191 -10.43 1.88 -6.23
N VAL A 192 -10.81 2.90 -5.48
CA VAL A 192 -10.00 3.43 -4.36
C VAL A 192 -10.25 2.71 -3.03
N THR A 193 -11.18 1.75 -2.96
CA THR A 193 -11.52 1.10 -1.68
C THR A 193 -10.32 0.38 -1.06
N PRO A 194 -9.45 -0.33 -1.79
CA PRO A 194 -8.25 -0.92 -1.17
C PRO A 194 -7.27 0.11 -0.60
N PHE A 195 -7.20 1.31 -1.18
CA PHE A 195 -6.47 2.43 -0.58
C PHE A 195 -7.10 2.89 0.76
N LEU A 196 -8.40 2.69 0.96
CA LEU A 196 -9.16 3.10 2.15
C LEU A 196 -9.35 2.01 3.20
N ASP A 197 -9.43 0.75 2.79
CA ASP A 197 -9.88 -0.37 3.63
C ASP A 197 -8.74 -1.30 4.04
N HIS A 198 -7.57 -1.24 3.40
CA HIS A 198 -6.57 -2.28 3.62
C HIS A 198 -5.62 -1.93 4.77
N PRO A 199 -5.68 -2.66 5.91
CA PRO A 199 -4.49 -2.86 6.69
C PRO A 199 -3.54 -3.68 5.82
N PHE A 200 -2.61 -3.06 5.10
CA PHE A 200 -1.56 -3.73 4.32
C PHE A 200 -0.53 -4.46 5.20
N VAL A 201 -0.97 -4.91 6.36
CA VAL A 201 -0.17 -5.51 7.40
C VAL A 201 -0.30 -7.00 7.21
N SER A 202 0.62 -7.58 6.43
CA SER A 202 0.98 -8.98 6.64
C SER A 202 1.71 -9.04 7.98
N THR A 203 0.95 -8.98 9.07
CA THR A 203 1.48 -9.19 10.40
C THR A 203 1.85 -10.67 10.45
N VAL A 204 3.14 -10.94 10.42
CA VAL A 204 3.60 -12.25 10.86
C VAL A 204 3.77 -12.12 12.36
N THR A 205 2.76 -12.58 13.08
CA THR A 205 2.89 -12.88 14.51
C THR A 205 3.65 -14.19 14.63
N GLY A 206 4.96 -14.13 14.41
CA GLY A 206 5.86 -15.23 14.72
C GLY A 206 6.09 -15.23 16.22
N ARG A 207 5.60 -16.24 16.93
CA ARG A 207 6.08 -16.49 18.29
C ARG A 207 7.42 -17.19 18.14
N ALA A 208 8.50 -16.42 18.07
CA ALA A 208 9.84 -16.98 18.15
C ALA A 208 9.98 -17.63 19.53
N SER A 209 9.70 -18.95 19.61
CA SER A 209 9.93 -19.71 20.84
C SER A 209 11.43 -19.89 20.96
N TRP A 210 12.02 -19.16 21.89
CA TRP A 210 13.41 -19.28 22.25
C TRP A 210 13.81 -20.72 22.49
N GLN A 211 14.67 -21.25 21.62
CA GLN A 211 15.50 -22.40 21.95
C GLN A 211 16.81 -21.88 22.53
N ASP A 212 17.34 -22.65 23.49
CA ASP A 212 18.57 -22.43 24.24
C ASP A 212 19.69 -21.82 23.37
N PRO A 213 20.36 -20.72 23.76
CA PRO A 213 21.49 -20.15 23.03
C PRO A 213 22.67 -21.12 22.86
N ALA A 214 22.69 -22.26 23.57
CA ALA A 214 23.64 -23.35 23.37
C ALA A 214 23.23 -24.35 22.26
N ALA A 215 22.01 -24.27 21.74
CA ALA A 215 21.56 -25.12 20.64
C ALA A 215 22.23 -24.69 19.32
N PRO A 216 22.77 -25.63 18.52
CA PRO A 216 23.29 -25.30 17.21
C PRO A 216 22.16 -24.71 16.35
N PRO A 217 22.44 -23.67 15.54
CA PRO A 217 21.44 -23.11 14.64
C PRO A 217 20.94 -24.25 13.74
N PRO A 218 19.62 -24.45 13.61
CA PRO A 218 19.10 -25.43 12.67
C PRO A 218 19.62 -25.08 11.27
N ASP A 219 19.84 -26.11 10.44
CA ASP A 219 20.31 -26.01 9.04
C ASP A 219 19.22 -25.42 8.10
N GLU A 220 18.44 -24.45 8.62
CA GLU A 220 17.08 -24.08 8.19
C GLU A 220 16.96 -22.59 7.83
N THR A 221 17.98 -22.03 7.19
CA THR A 221 17.85 -20.72 6.51
C THR A 221 16.74 -20.68 5.46
N SER A 222 16.21 -21.85 5.06
CA SER A 222 15.09 -21.96 4.11
C SER A 222 13.70 -21.99 4.75
N ARG A 223 13.54 -22.29 6.05
CA ARG A 223 12.19 -22.44 6.65
C ARG A 223 11.48 -21.12 6.90
N LEU A 224 12.20 -20.07 7.26
CA LEU A 224 11.58 -18.76 7.51
C LEU A 224 10.83 -18.23 6.28
N TYR A 225 11.28 -18.45 5.04
CA TYR A 225 10.52 -18.06 3.85
C TYR A 225 9.31 -18.96 3.54
N HIS A 226 9.33 -20.23 3.96
CA HIS A 226 8.22 -21.17 3.77
C HIS A 226 7.18 -21.13 4.90
N GLU A 227 7.56 -20.60 6.08
CA GLU A 227 6.72 -20.51 7.27
C GLU A 227 6.26 -19.09 7.59
N LEU A 228 6.81 -18.05 6.95
CA LEU A 228 6.06 -16.80 6.79
C LEU A 228 4.79 -17.19 6.02
N PRO A 229 3.60 -17.18 6.65
CA PRO A 229 2.37 -17.55 5.94
C PRO A 229 2.30 -16.72 4.67
N ASP A 230 1.90 -17.34 3.56
CA ASP A 230 1.67 -16.66 2.28
C ASP A 230 1.10 -15.29 2.59
N VAL A 231 1.91 -14.25 2.31
CA VAL A 231 1.53 -12.85 2.52
C VAL A 231 0.11 -12.75 1.98
N PRO A 232 -0.91 -12.52 2.83
CA PRO A 232 -2.30 -12.74 2.46
C PRO A 232 -2.55 -12.08 1.12
N GLU A 233 -3.12 -12.85 0.18
CA GLU A 233 -3.31 -12.46 -1.23
C GLU A 233 -3.60 -10.97 -1.30
N ARG A 234 -2.64 -10.22 -1.83
CA ARG A 234 -2.68 -8.76 -1.89
C ARG A 234 -3.98 -8.38 -2.57
N CYS A 235 -4.86 -7.68 -1.86
CA CYS A 235 -6.07 -7.16 -2.46
C CYS A 235 -5.71 -5.82 -3.11
N ASP A 236 -5.14 -5.90 -4.29
CA ASP A 236 -4.71 -4.72 -5.03
C ASP A 236 -5.92 -3.88 -5.47
N ALA A 237 -5.73 -2.55 -5.50
CA ALA A 237 -6.74 -1.63 -5.98
C ALA A 237 -7.15 -1.95 -7.43
N PRO A 238 -8.44 -2.21 -7.73
CA PRO A 238 -8.87 -2.60 -9.06
C PRO A 238 -9.01 -1.39 -9.99
N TRP A 239 -7.94 -0.61 -10.13
CA TRP A 239 -7.89 0.57 -10.99
C TRP A 239 -8.21 0.23 -12.46
N TRP A 240 -8.09 -1.04 -12.88
CA TRP A 240 -8.43 -1.53 -14.23
C TRP A 240 -9.92 -1.57 -14.47
N PHE A 241 -10.69 -1.71 -13.40
CA PHE A 241 -12.11 -1.92 -13.50
C PHE A 241 -12.86 -0.73 -14.13
N PRO A 242 -12.60 0.53 -13.75
CA PRO A 242 -13.11 1.71 -14.47
C PRO A 242 -12.91 1.65 -16.00
N ALA A 243 -11.69 1.39 -16.47
CA ALA A 243 -11.38 1.34 -17.90
C ALA A 243 -11.97 0.11 -18.59
N GLY A 244 -11.91 -1.07 -17.95
CA GLY A 244 -12.54 -2.29 -18.44
C GLY A 244 -14.05 -2.14 -18.60
N TYR A 245 -14.70 -1.43 -17.66
CA TYR A 245 -16.12 -1.13 -17.73
C TYR A 245 -16.44 -0.17 -18.89
N TYR A 246 -15.64 0.88 -19.09
CA TYR A 246 -15.77 1.76 -20.27
C TYR A 246 -15.67 0.96 -21.59
N HIS A 247 -14.68 0.08 -21.73
CA HIS A 247 -14.54 -0.74 -22.95
C HIS A 247 -15.73 -1.68 -23.16
N TYR A 248 -16.28 -2.23 -22.08
CA TYR A 248 -17.52 -3.00 -22.13
C TYR A 248 -18.69 -2.15 -22.63
N LEU A 249 -18.89 -0.94 -22.10
CA LEU A 249 -19.94 -0.01 -22.57
C LEU A 249 -19.82 0.29 -24.07
N ARG A 250 -18.59 0.48 -24.55
CA ARG A 250 -18.29 0.83 -25.94
C ARG A 250 -18.50 -0.32 -26.93
N THR A 251 -18.10 -1.55 -26.58
CA THR A 251 -17.92 -2.66 -27.54
C THR A 251 -19.01 -3.73 -27.52
N ASP A 252 -19.99 -3.66 -26.60
CA ASP A 252 -21.02 -4.71 -26.49
C ASP A 252 -21.91 -4.87 -27.74
N GLN A 253 -21.83 -3.93 -28.70
CA GLN A 253 -22.45 -4.06 -30.04
C GLN A 253 -21.93 -5.25 -30.86
N GLU A 254 -20.66 -5.62 -30.71
CA GLU A 254 -20.04 -6.68 -31.54
C GLU A 254 -20.56 -8.09 -31.22
N HIS A 255 -21.27 -8.26 -30.09
CA HIS A 255 -21.70 -9.57 -29.59
C HIS A 255 -23.23 -9.68 -29.41
N GLY A 256 -24.00 -8.84 -30.12
CA GLY A 256 -25.47 -8.86 -30.07
C GLY A 256 -26.08 -8.15 -28.87
N GLY A 257 -25.27 -7.47 -28.05
CA GLY A 257 -25.75 -6.50 -27.07
C GLY A 257 -26.03 -5.16 -27.74
N ALA A 258 -27.02 -4.41 -27.27
CA ALA A 258 -27.12 -2.99 -27.61
C ALA A 258 -26.05 -2.25 -26.79
N GLY A 259 -24.83 -2.15 -27.32
CA GLY A 259 -23.79 -1.36 -26.66
C GLY A 259 -24.29 0.05 -26.33
N ARG A 260 -23.65 0.69 -25.35
CA ARG A 260 -24.11 1.96 -24.76
C ARG A 260 -23.08 3.06 -25.04
N PRO A 261 -22.84 3.42 -26.32
CA PRO A 261 -21.79 4.38 -26.69
C PRO A 261 -22.00 5.76 -26.04
N ASP A 262 -23.25 6.20 -25.89
CA ASP A 262 -23.57 7.45 -25.20
C ASP A 262 -23.15 7.41 -23.72
N GLU A 263 -23.29 6.27 -23.05
CA GLU A 263 -22.84 6.08 -21.67
C GLU A 263 -21.32 6.00 -21.59
N ALA A 264 -20.67 5.38 -22.59
CA ALA A 264 -19.22 5.37 -22.69
C ALA A 264 -18.66 6.79 -22.91
N SER A 265 -19.29 7.62 -23.77
CA SER A 265 -18.88 9.01 -23.97
C SER A 265 -18.99 9.80 -22.66
N ARG A 266 -20.16 9.76 -22.00
CA ARG A 266 -20.34 10.40 -20.69
C ARG A 266 -19.33 9.92 -19.65
N TRP A 267 -18.95 8.64 -19.69
CA TRP A 267 -17.93 8.10 -18.81
C TRP A 267 -16.55 8.73 -19.04
N LEU A 268 -16.13 8.83 -20.32
CA LEU A 268 -14.86 9.45 -20.67
C LEU A 268 -14.86 10.94 -20.32
N ASP A 269 -15.90 11.67 -20.72
CA ASP A 269 -16.06 13.10 -20.42
C ASP A 269 -16.02 13.37 -18.90
N TRP A 270 -16.66 12.49 -18.12
CA TRP A 270 -16.65 12.56 -16.66
C TRP A 270 -15.25 12.33 -16.07
N LEU A 271 -14.48 11.36 -16.57
CA LEU A 271 -13.09 11.14 -16.13
C LEU A 271 -12.18 12.32 -16.48
N GLU A 272 -12.32 12.87 -17.69
CA GLU A 272 -11.55 14.05 -18.13
C GLU A 272 -11.84 15.27 -17.26
N ARG A 273 -13.11 15.48 -16.91
CA ARG A 273 -13.52 16.53 -15.96
C ARG A 273 -12.88 16.31 -14.59
N LEU A 274 -12.95 15.09 -14.04
CA LEU A 274 -12.33 14.79 -12.74
C LEU A 274 -10.82 15.05 -12.74
N ALA A 275 -10.13 14.77 -13.86
CA ALA A 275 -8.71 15.06 -14.02
C ALA A 275 -8.38 16.56 -14.09
N THR A 276 -9.30 17.38 -14.62
CA THR A 276 -9.10 18.82 -14.82
C THR A 276 -9.57 19.69 -13.66
N GLU A 277 -10.39 19.18 -12.75
CA GLU A 277 -10.86 19.90 -11.56
C GLU A 277 -9.78 20.09 -10.48
N HIS A 278 -8.51 19.76 -10.75
CA HIS A 278 -7.45 19.72 -9.72
C HIS A 278 -6.02 20.14 -10.13
N PRO A 279 -5.79 21.12 -11.03
CA PRO A 279 -4.43 21.47 -11.44
C PRO A 279 -3.58 22.09 -10.32
N ASP A 280 -4.20 22.74 -9.32
CA ASP A 280 -3.48 23.59 -8.36
C ASP A 280 -3.40 23.02 -6.94
N GLN A 281 -4.23 22.03 -6.60
CA GLN A 281 -4.10 21.32 -5.34
C GLN A 281 -3.03 20.25 -5.51
N ARG A 282 -1.80 20.65 -5.16
CA ARG A 282 -0.67 19.75 -4.89
C ARG A 282 -1.17 18.56 -4.06
N PRO A 283 -0.54 17.38 -4.13
CA PRO A 283 -0.83 16.26 -3.20
C PRO A 283 -0.46 16.68 -1.77
N GLY A 284 -1.32 17.53 -1.19
CA GLY A 284 -1.22 18.05 0.15
C GLY A 284 -1.88 17.04 1.04
N GLY A 285 -1.13 16.57 2.04
CA GLY A 285 -1.63 15.62 3.02
C GLY A 285 -2.76 16.20 3.88
N TRP A 286 -2.66 16.04 5.18
CA TRP A 286 -3.71 16.46 6.09
C TRP A 286 -3.75 17.98 6.31
N GLU A 287 -4.96 18.54 6.35
CA GLU A 287 -5.13 19.89 6.90
C GLU A 287 -5.43 19.82 8.40
N PRO A 288 -4.86 20.73 9.22
CA PRO A 288 -5.08 20.73 10.67
C PRO A 288 -6.54 20.84 11.09
N GLN A 289 -7.37 21.53 10.30
CA GLN A 289 -8.78 21.75 10.59
C GLN A 289 -9.70 20.60 10.20
N TRP A 290 -9.21 19.61 9.44
CA TRP A 290 -10.06 18.52 8.97
C TRP A 290 -10.40 17.55 10.10
N GLU A 291 -11.66 17.15 10.17
CA GLU A 291 -12.02 15.96 10.93
C GLU A 291 -11.57 14.69 10.18
N LEU A 292 -11.46 13.55 10.88
CA LEU A 292 -11.05 12.27 10.28
C LEU A 292 -11.84 11.92 9.00
N ALA A 293 -13.18 12.03 9.05
CA ALA A 293 -14.04 11.70 7.91
C ALA A 293 -13.88 12.68 6.75
N GLU A 294 -13.66 13.96 7.04
CA GLU A 294 -13.43 15.00 6.03
C GLU A 294 -12.07 14.79 5.35
N GLY A 295 -10.99 14.63 6.11
CA GLY A 295 -9.67 14.39 5.56
C GLY A 295 -9.60 13.08 4.78
N ALA A 296 -10.24 12.01 5.25
CA ALA A 296 -10.38 10.76 4.49
C ALA A 296 -11.07 10.98 3.14
N THR A 297 -12.14 11.78 3.12
CA THR A 297 -12.86 12.12 1.89
C THR A 297 -11.95 12.89 0.94
N HIS A 298 -11.21 13.90 1.42
CA HIS A 298 -10.26 14.66 0.59
C HIS A 298 -9.12 13.81 0.04
N LEU A 299 -8.52 12.94 0.84
CA LEU A 299 -7.44 12.06 0.40
C LEU A 299 -7.93 11.06 -0.66
N ALA A 300 -9.12 10.47 -0.46
CA ALA A 300 -9.72 9.56 -1.45
C ALA A 300 -10.13 10.26 -2.75
N LEU A 301 -10.69 11.48 -2.67
CA LEU A 301 -10.97 12.29 -3.86
C LEU A 301 -9.69 12.64 -4.60
N THR A 302 -8.64 13.00 -3.87
CA THR A 302 -7.33 13.29 -4.46
C THR A 302 -6.80 12.05 -5.19
N ALA A 303 -6.85 10.87 -4.56
CA ALA A 303 -6.46 9.62 -5.20
C ALA A 303 -7.30 9.33 -6.46
N ILE A 304 -8.62 9.49 -6.41
CA ILE A 304 -9.53 9.33 -7.56
C ILE A 304 -9.13 10.28 -8.71
N ARG A 305 -8.93 11.56 -8.41
CA ARG A 305 -8.59 12.59 -9.42
C ARG A 305 -7.22 12.36 -10.05
N LEU A 306 -6.22 12.00 -9.24
CA LEU A 306 -4.88 11.65 -9.73
C LEU A 306 -4.91 10.46 -10.71
N HIS A 307 -5.79 9.49 -10.49
CA HIS A 307 -5.94 8.34 -11.39
C HIS A 307 -6.89 8.61 -12.55
N ALA A 308 -7.83 9.56 -12.44
CA ALA A 308 -8.83 9.83 -13.47
C ALA A 308 -8.20 10.18 -14.84
N GLY A 309 -7.11 10.94 -14.85
CA GLY A 309 -6.39 11.31 -16.09
C GLY A 309 -5.79 10.10 -16.79
N LEU A 310 -5.06 9.27 -16.04
CA LEU A 310 -4.52 8.00 -16.54
C LEU A 310 -5.64 7.08 -17.07
N LEU A 311 -6.76 6.99 -16.35
CA LEU A 311 -7.91 6.18 -16.77
C LEU A 311 -8.54 6.71 -18.06
N ALA A 312 -8.65 8.03 -18.22
CA ALA A 312 -9.15 8.65 -19.45
C ALA A 312 -8.23 8.34 -20.63
N GLU A 313 -6.91 8.44 -20.47
CA GLU A 313 -5.92 8.07 -21.48
C GLU A 313 -6.07 6.60 -21.91
N VAL A 314 -6.11 5.69 -20.94
CA VAL A 314 -6.35 4.25 -21.18
C VAL A 314 -7.65 4.01 -21.95
N CYS A 315 -8.73 4.73 -21.60
CA CYS A 315 -10.01 4.62 -22.28
C CYS A 315 -9.91 5.07 -23.75
N ARG A 316 -9.17 6.15 -24.06
CA ARG A 316 -8.96 6.63 -25.43
C ARG A 316 -8.13 5.64 -26.25
N ASP A 317 -7.04 5.14 -25.67
CA ASP A 317 -6.11 4.22 -26.35
C ASP A 317 -6.74 2.86 -26.66
N GLY A 318 -7.81 2.49 -25.94
CA GLY A 318 -8.53 1.25 -26.21
C GLY A 318 -7.81 0.00 -25.70
N ARG A 319 -6.74 0.17 -24.91
CA ARG A 319 -5.92 -0.92 -24.37
C ARG A 319 -5.75 -0.70 -22.88
N LEU A 320 -6.09 -1.71 -22.09
CA LEU A 320 -5.66 -1.75 -20.70
C LEU A 320 -4.13 -1.75 -20.69
N PRO A 321 -3.49 -0.90 -19.87
CA PRO A 321 -2.05 -0.80 -19.88
C PRO A 321 -1.42 -2.07 -19.29
N ASP A 322 -0.26 -2.47 -19.80
CA ASP A 322 0.59 -3.53 -19.21
C ASP A 322 1.22 -3.00 -17.92
N LEU A 323 0.38 -2.71 -16.93
CA LEU A 323 0.82 -2.25 -15.63
C LEU A 323 0.60 -3.35 -14.60
N PRO A 324 1.33 -3.33 -13.47
CA PRO A 324 1.21 -4.35 -12.42
C PRO A 324 -0.22 -4.59 -11.94
N TRP A 325 -1.10 -3.59 -12.04
CA TRP A 325 -2.53 -3.73 -11.71
C TRP A 325 -3.31 -4.63 -12.70
N ALA A 326 -2.76 -4.99 -13.84
CA ALA A 326 -3.38 -5.91 -14.82
C ALA A 326 -3.23 -7.40 -14.46
N GLU A 327 -2.63 -7.75 -13.32
CA GLU A 327 -2.65 -9.12 -12.79
C GLU A 327 -3.53 -9.23 -11.54
N THR A 328 -4.18 -8.13 -11.16
CA THR A 328 -4.87 -8.01 -9.88
C THR A 328 -6.18 -8.76 -9.88
N HIS A 329 -6.24 -9.74 -9.00
CA HIS A 329 -7.48 -10.40 -8.65
C HIS A 329 -8.25 -9.46 -7.73
N VAL A 330 -9.39 -8.92 -8.19
CA VAL A 330 -10.41 -8.47 -7.25
C VAL A 330 -10.75 -9.70 -6.42
N ALA A 331 -10.35 -9.68 -5.15
CA ALA A 331 -10.62 -10.75 -4.20
C ALA A 331 -12.08 -11.20 -4.35
N GLU A 332 -12.35 -12.49 -4.13
CA GLU A 332 -13.63 -13.17 -4.35
C GLU A 332 -14.84 -12.58 -3.57
N THR A 333 -14.66 -11.42 -2.93
CA THR A 333 -15.59 -10.75 -2.02
C THR A 333 -16.16 -9.43 -2.55
N PRO A 334 -16.83 -9.37 -3.74
CA PRO A 334 -17.47 -8.15 -4.24
C PRO A 334 -18.39 -7.45 -3.23
N TRP A 335 -18.95 -8.16 -2.25
CA TRP A 335 -19.81 -7.59 -1.20
C TRP A 335 -19.15 -6.51 -0.34
N ARG A 336 -17.82 -6.42 -0.32
CA ARG A 336 -17.07 -5.35 0.36
C ARG A 336 -17.10 -4.00 -0.37
N TYR A 337 -17.64 -3.94 -1.59
CA TYR A 337 -17.66 -2.74 -2.42
C TYR A 337 -19.05 -2.08 -2.49
N PRO A 338 -19.14 -0.79 -2.90
CA PRO A 338 -20.42 -0.09 -3.09
C PRO A 338 -21.39 -0.85 -4.00
N LYS A 339 -22.71 -0.69 -3.80
CA LYS A 339 -23.75 -1.40 -4.57
C LYS A 339 -23.61 -1.22 -6.09
N GLY A 340 -23.28 -0.02 -6.55
CA GLY A 340 -23.07 0.24 -7.99
C GLY A 340 -21.83 -0.48 -8.56
N PHE A 341 -20.74 -0.54 -7.79
CA PHE A 341 -19.55 -1.31 -8.16
C PHE A 341 -19.90 -2.79 -8.36
N ARG A 342 -20.61 -3.40 -7.40
CA ARG A 342 -21.02 -4.81 -7.47
C ARG A 342 -21.89 -5.10 -8.68
N ARG A 343 -22.84 -4.20 -8.96
CA ARG A 343 -23.70 -4.29 -10.15
C ARG A 343 -22.88 -4.22 -11.43
N ALA A 344 -22.00 -3.24 -11.57
CA ALA A 344 -21.10 -3.13 -12.72
C ALA A 344 -20.20 -4.37 -12.87
N TRP A 345 -19.66 -4.88 -11.75
CA TRP A 345 -18.76 -6.04 -11.72
C TRP A 345 -19.46 -7.30 -12.21
N SER A 346 -20.69 -7.53 -11.76
CA SER A 346 -21.51 -8.67 -12.20
C SER A 346 -21.84 -8.64 -13.69
N ARG A 347 -21.94 -7.43 -14.27
CA ARG A 347 -22.22 -7.23 -15.70
C ARG A 347 -20.98 -7.36 -16.56
N LEU A 348 -19.78 -7.10 -16.02
CA LEU A 348 -18.54 -7.07 -16.78
C LEU A 348 -18.15 -8.49 -17.24
N PRO A 349 -18.20 -8.78 -18.56
CA PRO A 349 -17.82 -10.10 -19.08
C PRO A 349 -16.35 -10.42 -18.79
N ARG A 350 -16.02 -11.72 -18.63
CA ARG A 350 -14.66 -12.16 -18.30
C ARG A 350 -13.58 -11.63 -19.24
N ARG A 351 -13.89 -11.47 -20.55
CA ARG A 351 -12.97 -10.96 -21.59
C ARG A 351 -12.48 -9.52 -21.37
N PHE A 352 -13.15 -8.74 -20.52
CA PHE A 352 -12.72 -7.39 -20.15
C PHE A 352 -12.00 -7.35 -18.80
N ARG A 353 -11.76 -8.52 -18.19
CA ARG A 353 -11.02 -8.66 -16.95
C ARG A 353 -9.55 -8.97 -17.26
N PRO A 354 -8.60 -8.55 -16.41
CA PRO A 354 -7.19 -8.83 -16.62
C PRO A 354 -6.91 -10.35 -16.65
N GLY A 355 -5.83 -10.76 -17.33
CA GLY A 355 -5.49 -12.17 -17.56
C GLY A 355 -6.36 -12.93 -18.58
N SER A 356 -7.52 -12.39 -18.98
CA SER A 356 -8.36 -12.98 -20.05
C SER A 356 -7.94 -12.56 -21.46
N PHE A 357 -7.20 -11.45 -21.57
CA PHE A 357 -6.46 -11.05 -22.78
C PHE A 357 -5.20 -11.90 -22.94
N ARG A 358 -5.32 -13.23 -22.98
CA ARG A 358 -4.30 -13.98 -23.73
C ARG A 358 -4.48 -13.55 -25.17
N GLN A 359 -3.57 -12.68 -25.62
CA GLN A 359 -3.48 -12.22 -26.99
C GLN A 359 -3.81 -13.41 -27.90
N ARG A 360 -4.86 -13.30 -28.71
CA ARG A 360 -4.96 -14.18 -29.88
C ARG A 360 -3.59 -14.06 -30.53
N PRO A 361 -2.81 -15.16 -30.68
CA PRO A 361 -1.53 -15.05 -31.35
C PRO A 361 -1.82 -14.31 -32.64
N GLN A 362 -1.16 -13.16 -32.85
CA GLN A 362 -1.19 -12.50 -34.15
C GLN A 362 -0.88 -13.62 -35.12
N ARG A 363 -1.90 -14.04 -35.90
CA ARG A 363 -1.68 -15.00 -36.98
C ARG A 363 -0.54 -14.39 -37.74
N ALA A 364 0.60 -15.07 -37.76
CA ALA A 364 1.69 -14.72 -38.64
C ALA A 364 1.00 -14.49 -39.99
N ALA A 365 1.04 -13.24 -40.46
CA ALA A 365 0.62 -12.96 -41.81
C ALA A 365 1.64 -13.73 -42.64
N ASP A 366 1.19 -14.85 -43.22
CA ASP A 366 1.98 -15.61 -44.17
C ASP A 366 2.44 -14.62 -45.27
N CYS A 367 3.74 -14.33 -45.25
CA CYS A 367 4.50 -13.71 -46.32
C CYS A 367 5.69 -14.62 -46.61
#